data_AF-A0A2V9AKQ4-F1
#
_entry.id   AF-A0A2V9AKQ4-F1
#
_cell.length_a   1.000
_cell.length_b   1.000
_cell.length_c   1.000
_cell.angle_alpha   90.00
_cell.angle_beta   90.00
_cell.angle_gamma   90.00
#
_symmetry.space_group_name_H-M   'P 1'
#
loop_
_entity.id
_entity.type
_entity.pdbx_description
1 polymer ?
#
loop_
_entity_poly.entity_id
_entity_poly.type
_entity_poly.pdbx_seq_one_letter_code
_entity_poly.pdbx_strand_id
1 'polypeptide(L)'
;MELFHRLFAGLLLFVYHCFDRIVINGYLSALTRPENAVYFFREVLGVGAITKEVLRQRTDDYHHWVDAYARKRNIAMEWAEKGVRKEDYVRPWLRRMERQNQHGVYFIFKSLEQGQTFRSVLPKFPTADPDYRILHKQRSRFTHYYFYLRDEVLGPMVVRVASFFPFHTTYYINGHAFMEKELLRQKISFRRNDNAFLAVCDPAALQAAADRLSPEIIRKRLEYWTLVLGPKFSERERKASTPFSRLNSAVISSSNGISRFTKSSSAPVSWASGR
;
A
#
# COMPACT_ATOMS: atom_id res chain seq x y z
N MET A 1 19.97 23.30 7.79
CA MET A 1 19.57 22.99 9.18
C MET A 1 20.36 23.81 10.21
N GLU A 2 21.67 24.02 10.05
CA GLU A 2 22.48 24.80 11.01
C GLU A 2 22.00 26.25 11.25
N LEU A 3 21.63 26.98 10.19
CA LEU A 3 21.12 28.35 10.33
C LEU A 3 19.79 28.41 11.11
N PHE A 4 18.88 27.47 10.85
CA PHE A 4 17.61 27.38 11.57
C PHE A 4 17.84 27.08 13.05
N HIS A 5 18.71 26.11 13.36
CA HIS A 5 19.06 25.79 14.73
C HIS A 5 19.73 26.99 15.42
N ARG A 6 20.65 27.69 14.75
CA ARG A 6 21.30 28.89 15.30
C ARG A 6 20.31 30.01 15.64
N LEU A 7 19.28 30.21 14.82
CA LEU A 7 18.29 31.29 15.01
C LEU A 7 17.19 30.93 16.01
N PHE A 8 16.80 29.65 16.09
CA PHE A 8 15.58 29.24 16.79
C PHE A 8 15.79 28.19 17.88
N ALA A 9 17.02 27.74 18.17
CA ALA A 9 17.28 26.72 19.20
C ALA A 9 16.67 27.06 20.56
N GLY A 10 16.71 28.33 20.98
CA GLY A 10 16.11 28.78 22.24
C GLY A 10 14.58 28.69 22.29
N LEU A 11 13.91 28.49 21.15
CA LEU A 11 12.46 28.30 21.05
C LEU A 11 12.06 26.83 20.84
N LEU A 12 13.03 25.92 20.69
CA LEU A 12 12.78 24.50 20.50
C LEU A 12 12.71 23.79 21.86
N LEU A 13 11.54 23.22 22.17
CA LEU A 13 11.34 22.44 23.40
C LEU A 13 12.01 21.05 23.31
N PHE A 14 11.95 20.41 22.14
CA PHE A 14 12.58 19.12 21.86
C PHE A 14 12.66 18.88 20.34
N VAL A 15 13.49 17.91 19.94
CA VAL A 15 13.63 17.46 18.55
C VAL A 15 13.46 15.95 18.51
N TYR A 16 12.78 15.44 17.49
CA TYR A 16 12.63 14.01 17.24
C TYR A 16 12.69 13.72 15.73
N HIS A 17 13.04 12.48 15.40
CA HIS A 17 13.15 11.99 14.02
C HIS A 17 12.13 10.88 13.80
N CYS A 18 11.31 11.02 12.76
CA CYS A 18 10.35 10.00 12.37
C CYS A 18 10.04 10.07 10.87
N PHE A 19 9.37 9.03 10.37
CA PHE A 19 8.77 9.06 9.05
C PHE A 19 7.39 9.74 9.10
N ASP A 20 7.22 10.84 8.37
CA ASP A 20 5.91 11.49 8.28
C ASP A 20 4.92 10.66 7.43
N ARG A 21 5.30 10.39 6.18
CA ARG A 21 4.49 9.65 5.22
C ARG A 21 5.31 8.52 4.62
N ILE A 22 4.77 7.31 4.69
CA ILE A 22 5.38 6.12 4.10
C ILE A 22 4.45 5.62 3.01
N VAL A 23 4.98 5.49 1.79
CA VAL A 23 4.25 4.92 0.65
C VAL A 23 4.92 3.60 0.26
N ILE A 24 4.15 2.52 0.20
CA ILE A 24 4.68 1.20 -0.17
C ILE A 24 3.88 0.66 -1.35
N ASN A 25 4.57 0.22 -2.39
CA ASN A 25 3.93 -0.39 -3.54
C ASN A 25 4.01 -1.92 -3.41
N GLY A 26 2.86 -2.57 -3.48
CA GLY A 26 2.74 -4.01 -3.52
C GLY A 26 2.48 -4.51 -4.93
N TYR A 27 3.17 -5.58 -5.29
CA TYR A 27 3.11 -6.22 -6.58
C TYR A 27 2.89 -7.71 -6.38
N LEU A 28 1.95 -8.29 -7.12
CA LEU A 28 1.93 -9.73 -7.36
C LEU A 28 3.04 -10.01 -8.38
N SER A 29 4.26 -10.12 -7.88
CA SER A 29 5.49 -10.34 -8.65
C SER A 29 5.38 -11.49 -9.64
N ALA A 30 4.74 -12.60 -9.24
CA ALA A 30 4.42 -13.74 -10.09
C ALA A 30 3.48 -13.39 -11.24
N LEU A 31 2.73 -12.29 -11.17
CA LEU A 31 1.72 -11.91 -12.17
C LEU A 31 2.08 -10.62 -12.92
N THR A 32 3.19 -9.96 -12.54
CA THR A 32 3.62 -8.68 -13.14
C THR A 32 4.42 -8.89 -14.44
N ARG A 33 4.93 -10.10 -14.66
CA ARG A 33 5.63 -10.48 -15.90
C ARG A 33 4.66 -11.20 -16.85
N PRO A 34 4.62 -10.85 -18.15
CA PRO A 34 3.71 -11.48 -19.12
C PRO A 34 3.84 -12.99 -19.14
N GLU A 35 5.07 -13.50 -19.12
CA GLU A 35 5.38 -14.94 -19.23
C GLU A 35 4.80 -15.71 -18.05
N ASN A 36 4.96 -15.16 -16.85
CA ASN A 36 4.40 -15.76 -15.64
C ASN A 36 2.87 -15.61 -15.60
N ALA A 37 2.32 -14.52 -16.13
CA ALA A 37 0.87 -14.38 -16.28
C ALA A 37 0.31 -15.43 -17.25
N VAL A 38 1.01 -15.71 -18.36
CA VAL A 38 0.65 -16.79 -19.29
C VAL A 38 0.64 -18.14 -18.57
N TYR A 39 1.71 -18.47 -17.84
CA TYR A 39 1.79 -19.68 -17.03
C TYR A 39 0.65 -19.77 -16.01
N PHE A 40 0.34 -18.66 -15.32
CA PHE A 40 -0.74 -18.62 -14.33
C PHE A 40 -2.11 -18.94 -14.97
N PHE A 41 -2.46 -18.33 -16.10
CA PHE A 41 -3.75 -18.62 -16.72
C PHE A 41 -3.81 -20.02 -17.33
N ARG A 42 -2.75 -20.49 -17.97
CA ARG A 42 -2.74 -21.79 -18.65
C ARG A 42 -2.59 -22.97 -17.70
N GLU A 43 -1.54 -22.97 -16.89
CA GLU A 43 -1.16 -24.13 -16.07
C GLU A 43 -1.88 -24.15 -14.72
N VAL A 44 -2.15 -22.97 -14.14
CA VAL A 44 -2.79 -22.88 -12.82
C VAL A 44 -4.31 -22.82 -12.95
N LEU A 45 -4.82 -22.00 -13.85
CA LEU A 45 -6.27 -21.85 -14.07
C LEU A 45 -6.85 -22.78 -15.14
N GLY A 46 -6.01 -23.42 -15.98
CA GLY A 46 -6.50 -24.30 -17.03
C GLY A 46 -7.20 -23.57 -18.19
N VAL A 47 -6.95 -22.27 -18.34
CA VAL A 47 -7.55 -21.46 -19.42
C VAL A 47 -6.73 -21.65 -20.69
N GLY A 48 -7.38 -22.10 -21.78
CA GLY A 48 -6.74 -22.25 -23.09
C GLY A 48 -6.27 -20.89 -23.65
N ALA A 49 -7.20 -20.06 -24.11
CA ALA A 49 -6.90 -18.74 -24.64
C ALA A 49 -7.09 -17.62 -23.60
N ILE A 50 -6.03 -16.86 -23.32
CA ILE A 50 -6.07 -15.71 -22.42
C ILE A 50 -6.66 -14.51 -23.16
N THR A 51 -7.97 -14.46 -23.34
CA THR A 51 -8.63 -13.38 -24.07
C THR A 51 -8.83 -12.14 -23.20
N LYS A 52 -9.36 -11.07 -23.80
CA LYS A 52 -9.75 -9.85 -23.06
C LYS A 52 -10.82 -10.16 -22.02
N GLU A 53 -11.73 -11.08 -22.33
CA GLU A 53 -12.86 -11.49 -21.50
C GLU A 53 -12.37 -12.22 -20.25
N VAL A 54 -11.35 -13.08 -20.37
CA VAL A 54 -10.71 -13.75 -19.22
C VAL A 54 -10.09 -12.73 -18.26
N LEU A 55 -9.35 -11.75 -18.79
CA LEU A 55 -8.77 -10.68 -17.96
C LEU A 55 -9.85 -9.81 -17.32
N ARG A 56 -10.92 -9.51 -18.07
CA ARG A 56 -12.07 -8.75 -17.58
C ARG A 56 -12.82 -9.49 -16.47
N GLN A 57 -12.99 -10.80 -16.57
CA GLN A 57 -13.66 -11.60 -15.55
C GLN A 57 -12.98 -11.43 -14.18
N ARG A 58 -11.65 -11.43 -14.14
CA ARG A 58 -10.88 -11.21 -12.90
C ARG A 58 -11.15 -9.84 -12.28
N THR A 59 -11.38 -8.83 -13.11
CA THR A 59 -11.78 -7.49 -12.67
C THR A 59 -13.21 -7.47 -12.14
N ASP A 60 -14.13 -8.09 -12.86
CA ASP A 60 -15.53 -8.16 -12.47
C ASP A 60 -15.69 -8.95 -11.16
N ASP A 61 -14.99 -10.07 -10.98
CA ASP A 61 -14.97 -10.84 -9.72
C ASP A 61 -14.55 -9.96 -8.53
N TYR A 62 -13.52 -9.13 -8.72
CA TYR A 62 -13.05 -8.23 -7.67
C TYR A 62 -14.03 -7.08 -7.42
N HIS A 63 -14.65 -6.51 -8.46
CA HIS A 63 -15.71 -5.52 -8.33
C HIS A 63 -16.88 -6.05 -7.48
N HIS A 64 -17.40 -7.23 -7.81
CA HIS A 64 -18.47 -7.88 -7.05
C HIS A 64 -18.05 -8.15 -5.61
N TRP A 65 -16.81 -8.59 -5.38
CA TRP A 65 -16.30 -8.82 -4.03
C TRP A 65 -16.24 -7.53 -3.21
N VAL A 66 -15.75 -6.42 -3.77
CA VAL A 66 -15.69 -5.13 -3.07
C VAL A 66 -17.09 -4.62 -2.75
N ASP A 67 -18.03 -4.71 -3.70
CA ASP A 67 -19.43 -4.31 -3.49
C ASP A 67 -20.08 -5.13 -2.37
N ALA A 68 -19.87 -6.45 -2.37
CA ALA A 68 -20.36 -7.33 -1.31
C ALA A 68 -19.69 -7.03 0.05
N TYR A 69 -18.38 -6.76 0.05
CA TYR A 69 -17.63 -6.39 1.26
C TYR A 69 -18.17 -5.11 1.89
N ALA A 70 -18.42 -4.08 1.08
CA ALA A 70 -18.94 -2.78 1.50
C ALA A 70 -20.37 -2.90 2.02
N ARG A 71 -21.27 -3.58 1.28
CA ARG A 71 -22.67 -3.80 1.67
C ARG A 71 -22.78 -4.58 2.99
N LYS A 72 -22.06 -5.70 3.13
CA LYS A 72 -22.10 -6.53 4.34
C LYS A 72 -21.70 -5.77 5.61
N ARG A 73 -20.84 -4.76 5.47
CA ARG A 73 -20.30 -3.97 6.59
C ARG A 73 -20.90 -2.57 6.69
N ASN A 74 -21.88 -2.23 5.86
CA ASN A 74 -22.47 -0.90 5.77
C ASN A 74 -21.42 0.21 5.61
N ILE A 75 -20.40 -0.04 4.79
CA ILE A 75 -19.33 0.93 4.50
C ILE A 75 -19.75 1.80 3.32
N ALA A 76 -19.66 3.12 3.49
CA ALA A 76 -19.89 4.06 2.41
C ALA A 76 -18.83 3.91 1.32
N MET A 77 -19.29 3.85 0.06
CA MET A 77 -18.42 3.71 -1.09
C MET A 77 -18.83 4.65 -2.22
N GLU A 78 -17.97 5.61 -2.52
CA GLU A 78 -18.29 6.76 -3.38
C GLU A 78 -17.21 7.01 -4.43
N TRP A 79 -17.54 7.74 -5.49
CA TRP A 79 -16.53 8.21 -6.45
C TRP A 79 -15.79 9.42 -5.89
N ALA A 80 -14.47 9.44 -6.04
CA ALA A 80 -13.67 10.56 -5.57
C ALA A 80 -13.95 11.83 -6.39
N GLU A 81 -14.47 12.86 -5.74
CA GLU A 81 -14.72 14.16 -6.34
C GLU A 81 -13.43 15.00 -6.45
N LYS A 82 -13.38 15.90 -7.43
CA LYS A 82 -12.25 16.80 -7.66
C LYS A 82 -12.34 18.00 -6.70
N GLY A 83 -11.20 18.40 -6.12
CA GLY A 83 -11.11 19.61 -5.30
C GLY A 83 -11.40 19.40 -3.81
N VAL A 84 -11.86 18.22 -3.41
CA VAL A 84 -12.09 17.89 -2.00
C VAL A 84 -10.84 17.23 -1.40
N ARG A 85 -10.41 17.72 -0.22
CA ARG A 85 -9.40 17.03 0.58
C ARG A 85 -10.02 15.75 1.15
N LYS A 86 -9.71 14.62 0.52
CA LYS A 86 -10.27 13.30 0.84
C LYS A 86 -10.12 12.92 2.32
N GLU A 87 -8.99 13.26 2.93
CA GLU A 87 -8.74 13.01 4.36
C GLU A 87 -9.72 13.77 5.26
N ASP A 88 -9.98 15.05 4.97
CA ASP A 88 -10.93 15.87 5.72
C ASP A 88 -12.37 15.35 5.54
N TYR A 89 -12.69 14.93 4.32
CA TYR A 89 -13.99 14.35 3.98
C TYR A 89 -14.29 13.11 4.81
N VAL A 90 -13.36 12.15 4.90
CA VAL A 90 -13.61 10.88 5.61
C VAL A 90 -13.38 10.97 7.13
N ARG A 91 -12.88 12.11 7.63
CA ARG A 91 -12.54 12.33 9.04
C ARG A 91 -13.69 12.07 10.02
N PRO A 92 -14.96 12.39 9.73
CA PRO A 92 -16.07 12.08 10.63
C PRO A 92 -16.24 10.57 10.89
N TRP A 93 -16.01 9.72 9.87
CA TRP A 93 -16.05 8.26 10.00
C TRP A 93 -14.90 7.75 10.84
N LEU A 94 -13.68 8.26 10.61
CA LEU A 94 -12.51 7.91 11.41
C LEU A 94 -12.72 8.26 12.90
N ARG A 95 -13.17 9.47 13.21
CA ARG A 95 -13.46 9.89 14.60
C ARG A 95 -14.49 8.99 15.29
N ARG A 96 -15.47 8.48 14.54
CA ARG A 96 -16.47 7.54 15.07
C ARG A 96 -15.82 6.21 15.46
N MET A 97 -14.95 5.66 14.60
CA MET A 97 -14.20 4.45 14.93
C MET A 97 -13.27 4.64 16.12
N GLU A 98 -12.60 5.79 16.21
CA GLU A 98 -11.70 6.10 17.33
C GLU A 98 -12.45 6.12 18.66
N ARG A 99 -13.61 6.80 18.72
CA ARG A 99 -14.46 6.84 19.93
C ARG A 99 -14.96 5.47 20.35
N GLN A 100 -15.26 4.61 19.38
CA GLN A 100 -15.73 3.24 19.64
C GLN A 100 -14.59 2.23 19.80
N ASN A 101 -13.34 2.69 19.70
CA ASN A 101 -12.14 1.88 19.63
C ASN A 101 -12.22 0.71 18.63
N GLN A 102 -12.84 0.94 17.47
CA GLN A 102 -12.99 -0.07 16.43
C GLN A 102 -11.85 -0.03 15.41
N HIS A 103 -11.57 -1.18 14.80
CA HIS A 103 -10.56 -1.36 13.75
C HIS A 103 -11.20 -1.96 12.50
N GLY A 104 -10.77 -1.53 11.33
CA GLY A 104 -11.46 -1.89 10.08
C GLY A 104 -11.44 -0.79 9.04
N VAL A 105 -11.99 -1.12 7.87
CA VAL A 105 -12.31 -0.15 6.81
C VAL A 105 -13.54 0.64 7.23
N TYR A 106 -13.47 1.96 7.11
CA TYR A 106 -14.60 2.85 7.41
C TYR A 106 -15.15 3.60 6.20
N PHE A 107 -14.37 3.70 5.12
CA PHE A 107 -14.79 4.37 3.91
C PHE A 107 -14.03 3.84 2.68
N ILE A 108 -14.67 3.84 1.51
CA ILE A 108 -14.04 3.43 0.25
C ILE A 108 -14.26 4.50 -0.82
N PHE A 109 -13.18 4.99 -1.43
CA PHE A 109 -13.29 5.79 -2.64
C PHE A 109 -13.01 4.96 -3.90
N LYS A 110 -13.75 5.26 -4.97
CA LYS A 110 -13.51 4.79 -6.34
C LYS A 110 -12.87 5.91 -7.16
N SER A 111 -11.84 5.58 -7.93
CA SER A 111 -11.13 6.53 -8.78
C SER A 111 -10.76 5.88 -10.10
N LEU A 112 -10.94 6.58 -11.23
CA LEU A 112 -10.57 6.08 -12.55
C LEU A 112 -9.18 6.58 -12.95
N GLU A 113 -8.16 5.75 -12.76
CA GLU A 113 -6.74 6.12 -12.93
C GLU A 113 -6.05 5.30 -14.00
N GLN A 114 -4.97 5.87 -14.58
CA GLN A 114 -4.11 5.13 -15.49
C GLN A 114 -3.15 4.21 -14.73
N GLY A 115 -3.25 2.91 -14.96
CA GLY A 115 -2.37 1.90 -14.38
C GLY A 115 -1.79 0.95 -15.43
N GLN A 116 -0.80 0.15 -15.01
CA GLN A 116 -0.22 -0.89 -15.85
C GLN A 116 -1.12 -2.13 -15.87
N THR A 117 -1.29 -2.71 -17.06
CA THR A 117 -2.14 -3.87 -17.35
C THR A 117 -1.54 -4.68 -18.52
N PHE A 118 -2.21 -5.76 -18.90
CA PHE A 118 -1.89 -6.53 -20.10
C PHE A 118 -2.97 -6.40 -21.17
N ARG A 119 -2.51 -6.40 -22.42
CA ARG A 119 -3.34 -6.56 -23.61
C ARG A 119 -3.04 -7.91 -24.22
N SER A 120 -4.08 -8.70 -24.43
CA SER A 120 -4.00 -9.95 -25.18
C SER A 120 -4.12 -9.68 -26.69
N VAL A 121 -3.19 -10.23 -27.46
CA VAL A 121 -3.10 -10.06 -28.92
C VAL A 121 -2.86 -11.43 -29.57
N LEU A 122 -3.42 -11.63 -30.76
CA LEU A 122 -3.12 -12.80 -31.59
C LEU A 122 -1.71 -12.70 -32.19
N PRO A 123 -0.99 -13.83 -32.32
CA PRO A 123 0.25 -13.84 -33.08
C PRO A 123 -0.03 -13.44 -34.55
N LYS A 124 0.95 -12.78 -35.18
CA LYS A 124 0.84 -12.36 -36.58
C LYS A 124 0.81 -13.55 -37.55
N PHE A 125 1.44 -14.66 -37.16
CA PHE A 125 1.49 -15.90 -37.93
C PHE A 125 0.84 -17.04 -37.14
N PRO A 126 0.23 -18.03 -37.82
CA PRO A 126 -0.32 -19.20 -37.16
C PRO A 126 0.72 -19.92 -36.29
N THR A 127 0.31 -20.30 -35.09
CA THR A 127 1.09 -21.10 -34.16
C THR A 127 0.53 -22.51 -34.08
N ALA A 128 1.36 -23.48 -33.67
CA ALA A 128 0.91 -24.86 -33.49
C ALA A 128 -0.24 -24.98 -32.48
N ASP A 129 -0.26 -24.09 -31.49
CA ASP A 129 -1.36 -23.93 -30.56
C ASP A 129 -2.34 -22.85 -31.08
N PRO A 130 -3.60 -23.20 -31.39
CA PRO A 130 -4.62 -22.26 -31.88
C PRO A 130 -5.08 -21.27 -30.80
N ASP A 131 -4.90 -21.59 -29.52
CA ASP A 131 -5.28 -20.75 -28.38
C ASP A 131 -4.15 -19.83 -27.92
N TYR A 132 -2.99 -19.88 -28.58
CA TYR A 132 -1.84 -19.06 -28.21
C TYR A 132 -2.15 -17.56 -28.32
N ARG A 133 -1.90 -16.83 -27.23
CA ARG A 133 -2.06 -15.38 -27.14
C ARG A 133 -0.78 -14.75 -26.60
N ILE A 134 -0.42 -13.59 -27.15
CA ILE A 134 0.70 -12.78 -26.68
C ILE A 134 0.16 -11.73 -25.71
N LEU A 135 0.70 -11.69 -24.49
CA LEU A 135 0.39 -10.66 -23.51
C LEU A 135 1.40 -9.51 -23.59
N HIS A 136 0.96 -8.34 -24.01
CA HIS A 136 1.78 -7.12 -24.00
C HIS A 136 1.45 -6.26 -22.78
N LYS A 137 2.47 -5.71 -22.12
CA LYS A 137 2.28 -4.67 -21.11
C LYS A 137 1.73 -3.41 -21.77
N GLN A 138 0.67 -2.85 -21.20
CA GLN A 138 0.06 -1.60 -21.64
C GLN A 138 -0.32 -0.75 -20.43
N ARG A 139 -0.46 0.57 -20.62
CA ARG A 139 -1.17 1.43 -19.65
C ARG A 139 -2.60 1.67 -20.11
N SER A 140 -3.56 1.49 -19.20
CA SER A 140 -4.97 1.72 -19.46
C SER A 140 -5.63 2.39 -18.25
N ARG A 141 -6.81 2.96 -18.45
CA ARG A 141 -7.63 3.53 -17.38
C ARG A 141 -8.55 2.45 -16.81
N PHE A 142 -8.49 2.26 -15.51
CA PHE A 142 -9.38 1.34 -14.80
C PHE A 142 -9.57 1.80 -13.36
N THR A 143 -10.58 1.25 -12.71
CA THR A 143 -10.97 1.65 -11.36
C THR A 143 -9.91 1.25 -10.35
N HIS A 144 -9.63 2.17 -9.43
CA HIS A 144 -8.83 1.93 -8.24
C HIS A 144 -9.71 2.16 -7.02
N TYR A 145 -9.62 1.26 -6.07
CA TYR A 145 -10.31 1.35 -4.79
C TYR A 145 -9.36 1.84 -3.73
N TYR A 146 -9.73 2.92 -3.03
CA TYR A 146 -9.01 3.46 -1.89
C TYR A 146 -9.78 3.09 -0.63
N PHE A 147 -9.29 2.08 0.09
CA PHE A 147 -9.82 1.67 1.37
C PHE A 147 -9.20 2.54 2.46
N TYR A 148 -10.01 3.40 3.05
CA TYR A 148 -9.65 4.15 4.25
C TYR A 148 -9.97 3.30 5.46
N LEU A 149 -8.94 3.00 6.26
CA LEU A 149 -9.06 2.06 7.36
C LEU A 149 -8.27 2.50 8.59
N ARG A 150 -8.67 1.99 9.75
CA ARG A 150 -7.96 2.15 11.02
C ARG A 150 -7.37 0.80 11.42
N ASP A 151 -6.05 0.71 11.34
CA ASP A 151 -5.28 -0.47 11.75
C ASP A 151 -5.09 -0.52 13.27
N GLU A 152 -5.02 -1.74 13.80
CA GLU A 152 -4.79 -1.98 15.24
C GLU A 152 -3.36 -1.63 15.68
N VAL A 153 -2.38 -1.64 14.78
CA VAL A 153 -0.99 -1.33 15.13
C VAL A 153 -0.57 0.01 14.53
N LEU A 154 -0.75 0.21 13.23
CA LEU A 154 -0.30 1.39 12.50
C LEU A 154 -1.23 2.61 12.64
N GLY A 155 -2.46 2.40 13.12
CA GLY A 155 -3.47 3.46 13.16
C GLY A 155 -4.11 3.71 11.79
N PRO A 156 -4.62 4.92 11.52
CA PRO A 156 -5.23 5.28 10.25
C PRO A 156 -4.26 5.13 9.08
N MET A 157 -4.68 4.41 8.04
CA MET A 157 -3.93 4.22 6.80
C MET A 157 -4.86 4.06 5.60
N VAL A 158 -4.31 4.17 4.40
CA VAL A 158 -5.05 3.99 3.15
C VAL A 158 -4.43 2.87 2.32
N VAL A 159 -5.27 1.97 1.83
CA VAL A 159 -4.86 0.93 0.88
C VAL A 159 -5.52 1.21 -0.46
N ARG A 160 -4.71 1.50 -1.47
CA ARG A 160 -5.16 1.59 -2.86
C ARG A 160 -4.99 0.23 -3.52
N VAL A 161 -6.03 -0.28 -4.15
CA VAL A 161 -6.00 -1.54 -4.92
C VAL A 161 -6.52 -1.28 -6.32
N ALA A 162 -5.70 -1.57 -7.34
CA ALA A 162 -6.12 -1.59 -8.74
C ALA A 162 -7.15 -2.71 -8.96
N SER A 163 -8.24 -2.43 -9.68
CA SER A 163 -9.25 -3.45 -9.99
C SER A 163 -8.90 -4.33 -11.19
N PHE A 164 -7.89 -3.95 -11.97
CA PHE A 164 -7.48 -4.68 -13.15
C PHE A 164 -6.17 -5.46 -12.93
N PHE A 165 -6.10 -6.64 -13.53
CA PHE A 165 -4.94 -7.52 -13.45
C PHE A 165 -3.67 -6.79 -13.96
N PRO A 166 -2.54 -6.79 -13.22
CA PRO A 166 -2.17 -7.71 -12.13
C PRO A 166 -2.42 -7.17 -10.71
N PHE A 167 -3.39 -6.26 -10.52
CA PHE A 167 -3.88 -5.82 -9.21
C PHE A 167 -2.83 -5.16 -8.31
N HIS A 168 -2.10 -4.19 -8.87
CA HIS A 168 -1.15 -3.39 -8.09
C HIS A 168 -1.80 -2.76 -6.85
N THR A 169 -1.09 -2.79 -5.73
CA THR A 169 -1.53 -2.17 -4.48
C THR A 169 -0.58 -1.05 -4.07
N THR A 170 -1.08 -0.01 -3.43
CA THR A 170 -0.26 1.04 -2.82
C THR A 170 -0.78 1.30 -1.40
N TYR A 171 0.12 1.33 -0.42
CA TYR A 171 -0.18 1.55 0.98
C TYR A 171 0.33 2.92 1.38
N TYR A 172 -0.52 3.73 2.01
CA TYR A 172 -0.17 5.03 2.57
C TYR A 172 -0.28 4.92 4.09
N ILE A 173 0.85 5.09 4.78
CA ILE A 173 0.96 4.99 6.23
C ILE A 173 1.42 6.34 6.77
N ASN A 174 0.82 6.77 7.88
CA ASN A 174 1.21 7.96 8.62
C ASN A 174 2.02 7.54 9.86
N GLY A 175 3.30 7.89 9.93
CA GLY A 175 4.15 7.50 11.07
C GLY A 175 3.82 8.27 12.36
N HIS A 176 3.34 9.50 12.27
CA HIS A 176 2.87 10.26 13.44
C HIS A 176 1.66 9.60 14.11
N ALA A 177 0.78 8.97 13.32
CA ALA A 177 -0.35 8.24 13.87
C ALA A 177 0.07 6.95 14.60
N PHE A 178 1.13 6.28 14.12
CA PHE A 178 1.74 5.16 14.83
C PHE A 178 2.35 5.61 16.16
N MET A 179 3.11 6.71 16.15
CA MET A 179 3.73 7.27 17.36
C MET A 179 2.68 7.68 18.40
N GLU A 180 1.61 8.36 17.98
CA GLU A 180 0.48 8.73 18.84
C GLU A 180 -0.07 7.50 19.56
N LYS A 181 -0.29 6.41 18.82
CA LYS A 181 -0.80 5.17 19.38
C LYS A 181 0.16 4.53 20.38
N GLU A 182 1.45 4.61 20.11
CA GLU A 182 2.48 4.05 20.97
C GLU A 182 2.63 4.85 22.28
N LEU A 183 2.56 6.19 22.22
CA LEU A 183 2.53 7.05 23.41
C LEU A 183 1.28 6.80 24.27
N LEU A 184 0.11 6.65 23.62
CA LEU A 184 -1.12 6.31 24.34
C LEU A 184 -1.04 4.96 25.05
N ARG A 185 -0.40 3.94 24.43
CA ARG A 185 -0.16 2.64 25.07
C ARG A 185 0.76 2.74 26.29
N GLN A 186 1.78 3.59 26.21
CA GLN A 186 2.71 3.86 27.30
C GLN A 186 2.14 4.83 28.34
N LYS A 187 0.91 5.34 28.15
CA LYS A 187 0.24 6.34 29.00
C LYS A 187 1.03 7.64 29.15
N ILE A 188 1.76 8.01 28.11
CA ILE A 188 2.54 9.25 28.08
C ILE A 188 1.63 10.38 27.63
N SER A 189 1.62 11.47 28.40
CA SER A 189 0.83 12.65 28.06
C SER A 189 1.54 13.48 26.99
N PHE A 190 0.78 13.91 25.98
CA PHE A 190 1.26 14.75 24.90
C PHE A 190 0.16 15.68 24.38
N ARG A 191 0.56 16.75 23.72
CA ARG A 191 -0.31 17.66 22.98
C ARG A 191 0.16 17.71 21.53
N ARG A 192 -0.78 17.53 20.60
CA ARG A 192 -0.52 17.56 19.16
C ARG A 192 -1.34 18.65 18.47
N ASN A 193 -0.80 19.23 17.42
CA ASN A 193 -1.55 20.01 16.43
C ASN A 193 -1.23 19.46 15.04
N ASP A 194 -2.24 18.90 14.38
CA ASP A 194 -2.10 18.13 13.14
C ASP A 194 -1.01 17.03 13.28
N ASN A 195 0.07 17.04 12.49
CA ASN A 195 1.17 16.09 12.64
C ASN A 195 2.22 16.51 13.68
N ALA A 196 2.20 17.74 14.19
CA ALA A 196 3.25 18.26 15.07
C ALA A 196 2.98 17.97 16.56
N PHE A 197 3.91 17.31 17.24
CA PHE A 197 3.92 17.22 18.71
C PHE A 197 4.39 18.55 19.30
N LEU A 198 3.49 19.25 19.99
CA LEU A 198 3.74 20.57 20.59
C LEU A 198 4.29 20.47 22.01
N ALA A 199 3.88 19.43 22.75
CA ALA A 199 4.35 19.15 24.08
C ALA A 199 4.28 17.64 24.34
N VAL A 200 5.29 17.10 25.02
CA VAL A 200 5.38 15.71 25.43
C VAL A 200 6.06 15.68 26.80
N CYS A 201 5.56 14.88 27.73
CA CYS A 201 6.15 14.77 29.08
C CYS A 201 7.53 14.11 29.07
N ASP A 202 7.78 13.19 28.13
CA ASP A 202 9.04 12.48 27.97
C ASP A 202 9.50 12.46 26.50
N PRO A 203 10.36 13.41 26.09
CA PRO A 203 10.88 13.47 24.73
C PRO A 203 11.70 12.23 24.33
N ALA A 204 12.35 11.54 25.28
CA ALA A 204 13.10 10.32 24.97
C ALA A 204 12.15 9.19 24.58
N ALA A 205 11.01 9.08 25.28
CA ALA A 205 9.98 8.13 24.91
C ALA A 205 9.27 8.46 23.59
N LEU A 206 9.17 9.74 23.21
CA LEU A 206 8.71 10.15 21.86
C LEU A 206 9.64 9.60 20.78
N GLN A 207 10.96 9.75 20.96
CA GLN A 207 11.93 9.21 20.01
C GLN A 207 11.87 7.68 19.99
N ALA A 208 11.81 7.02 21.15
CA ALA A 208 11.68 5.56 21.23
C ALA A 208 10.40 5.04 20.54
N ALA A 209 9.29 5.78 20.63
CA ALA A 209 8.06 5.46 19.92
C ALA A 209 8.23 5.57 18.39
N ALA A 210 8.99 6.55 17.90
CA ALA A 210 9.32 6.67 16.48
C ALA A 210 10.22 5.51 16.02
N ASP A 211 11.27 5.19 16.79
CA ASP A 211 12.26 4.15 16.47
C ASP A 211 11.66 2.73 16.48
N ARG A 212 10.55 2.54 17.20
CA ARG A 212 9.82 1.27 17.23
C ARG A 212 9.15 0.91 15.90
N LEU A 213 8.95 1.88 14.99
CA LEU A 213 8.33 1.60 13.70
C LEU A 213 9.28 0.81 12.80
N SER A 214 9.14 -0.52 12.81
CA SER A 214 10.03 -1.42 12.08
C SER A 214 9.45 -1.94 10.77
N PRO A 215 10.31 -2.34 9.80
CA PRO A 215 9.88 -2.99 8.57
C PRO A 215 9.05 -4.27 8.80
N GLU A 216 9.31 -5.02 9.86
CA GLU A 216 8.61 -6.25 10.22
C GLU A 216 7.17 -5.95 10.65
N ILE A 217 6.96 -4.91 11.46
CA ILE A 217 5.63 -4.45 11.85
C ILE A 217 4.84 -4.05 10.61
N ILE A 218 5.44 -3.20 9.77
CA ILE A 218 4.81 -2.72 8.55
C ILE A 218 4.44 -3.92 7.66
N ARG A 219 5.39 -4.80 7.35
CA ARG A 219 5.17 -5.99 6.53
C ARG A 219 4.00 -6.83 7.02
N LYS A 220 3.99 -7.19 8.31
CA LYS A 220 2.92 -8.03 8.90
C LYS A 220 1.54 -7.40 8.73
N ARG A 221 1.43 -6.09 8.95
CA ARG A 221 0.15 -5.37 8.79
C ARG A 221 -0.25 -5.24 7.33
N LEU A 222 0.70 -4.99 6.42
CA LEU A 222 0.41 -4.90 4.99
C LEU A 222 -0.02 -6.26 4.41
N GLU A 223 0.63 -7.36 4.79
CA GLU A 223 0.24 -8.71 4.40
C GLU A 223 -1.17 -9.06 4.88
N TYR A 224 -1.49 -8.71 6.14
CA TYR A 224 -2.85 -8.87 6.67
C TYR A 224 -3.88 -8.11 5.82
N TRP A 225 -3.68 -6.82 5.58
CA TRP A 225 -4.64 -6.04 4.78
C TRP A 225 -4.67 -6.44 3.31
N THR A 226 -3.56 -6.91 2.73
CA THR A 226 -3.53 -7.49 1.38
C THR A 226 -4.44 -8.71 1.32
N LEU A 227 -4.37 -9.58 2.32
CA LEU A 227 -5.21 -10.77 2.38
C LEU A 227 -6.71 -10.42 2.54
N VAL A 228 -7.00 -9.44 3.40
CA VAL A 228 -8.38 -9.01 3.67
C VAL A 228 -8.98 -8.27 2.47
N LEU A 229 -8.26 -7.33 1.87
CA LEU A 229 -8.79 -6.38 0.88
C LEU A 229 -8.40 -6.69 -0.57
N GLY A 230 -7.34 -7.46 -0.79
CA GLY A 230 -6.89 -7.80 -2.14
C GLY A 230 -7.84 -8.75 -2.86
N PRO A 231 -7.68 -8.87 -4.19
CA PRO A 231 -8.41 -9.83 -5.02
C PRO A 231 -8.29 -11.26 -4.47
N LYS A 232 -9.35 -12.04 -4.64
CA LYS A 232 -9.42 -13.39 -4.09
C LYS A 232 -8.83 -14.40 -5.07
N PHE A 233 -7.91 -15.19 -4.54
CA PHE A 233 -7.26 -16.29 -5.23
C PHE A 233 -7.56 -17.56 -4.43
N SER A 234 -7.97 -18.62 -5.13
CA SER A 234 -8.10 -19.97 -4.61
C SER A 234 -6.79 -20.45 -3.97
N GLU A 235 -6.87 -21.51 -3.17
CA GLU A 235 -5.67 -22.08 -2.56
C GLU A 235 -4.65 -22.55 -3.60
N ARG A 236 -5.12 -23.16 -4.70
CA ARG A 236 -4.27 -23.58 -5.84
C ARG A 236 -3.54 -22.38 -6.46
N GLU A 237 -4.26 -21.30 -6.73
CA GLU A 237 -3.69 -20.06 -7.29
C GLU A 237 -2.66 -19.43 -6.35
N ARG A 238 -2.96 -19.41 -5.04
CA ARG A 238 -2.03 -18.90 -4.03
C ARG A 238 -0.75 -19.72 -3.99
N LYS A 239 -0.84 -21.06 -3.91
CA LYS A 239 0.34 -21.97 -3.91
C LYS A 239 1.23 -21.75 -5.13
N ALA A 240 0.64 -21.65 -6.33
CA ALA A 240 1.38 -21.39 -7.56
C ALA A 240 2.02 -19.99 -7.60
N SER A 241 1.41 -19.01 -6.91
CA SER A 241 1.92 -17.64 -6.79
C SER A 241 2.87 -17.43 -5.60
N THR A 242 3.07 -18.45 -4.76
CA THR A 242 3.80 -18.38 -3.48
C THR A 242 5.30 -18.14 -3.59
N PRO A 243 6.03 -18.49 -4.68
CA PRO A 243 7.48 -18.26 -4.67
C PRO A 243 7.90 -16.77 -4.61
N PHE A 244 6.98 -15.80 -4.75
CA PHE A 244 7.37 -14.39 -4.86
C PHE A 244 6.44 -13.34 -4.19
N SER A 245 5.51 -13.69 -3.28
CA SER A 245 4.63 -12.72 -2.59
C SER A 245 5.34 -11.73 -1.63
N ARG A 246 6.65 -11.51 -1.83
CA ARG A 246 7.41 -10.46 -1.17
C ARG A 246 6.96 -9.11 -1.73
N LEU A 247 6.53 -8.21 -0.84
CA LEU A 247 6.51 -6.77 -1.09
C LEU A 247 7.92 -6.36 -1.56
N ASN A 248 8.15 -6.29 -2.87
CA ASN A 248 9.48 -6.15 -3.46
C ASN A 248 9.96 -4.70 -3.63
N SER A 249 9.18 -3.71 -3.17
CA SER A 249 9.64 -2.31 -3.19
C SER A 249 8.82 -1.41 -2.26
N ALA A 250 9.36 -1.15 -1.07
CA ALA A 250 9.03 0.06 -0.33
C ALA A 250 9.84 1.22 -0.95
N VAL A 251 9.15 2.20 -1.54
CA VAL A 251 9.78 3.48 -1.87
C VAL A 251 9.33 4.45 -0.79
N ILE A 252 10.14 4.59 0.26
CA ILE A 252 9.87 5.58 1.30
C ILE A 252 10.18 6.95 0.71
N SER A 253 9.15 7.65 0.25
CA SER A 253 9.24 9.07 -0.08
C SER A 253 9.03 9.87 1.21
N SER A 254 10.11 10.19 1.92
CA SER A 254 10.07 11.26 2.92
C SER A 254 10.26 12.59 2.19
N SER A 255 9.65 13.67 2.67
CA SER A 255 9.88 15.04 2.17
C SER A 255 11.35 15.50 2.28
N ASN A 256 12.22 14.70 2.93
CA ASN A 256 13.65 14.98 3.12
C ASN A 256 14.60 13.96 2.47
N GLY A 257 14.14 13.12 1.53
CA GLY A 257 15.03 12.25 0.76
C GLY A 257 14.49 10.85 0.50
N ILE A 258 14.96 10.26 -0.60
CA ILE A 258 14.62 8.91 -1.06
C ILE A 258 15.61 7.94 -0.40
N SER A 259 15.12 7.08 0.49
CA SER A 259 15.88 5.90 0.93
C SER A 259 15.28 4.65 0.26
N ARG A 260 16.10 3.96 -0.54
CA ARG A 260 15.79 2.61 -1.05
C ARG A 260 16.42 1.60 -0.11
N PHE A 261 15.61 0.73 0.48
CA PHE A 261 16.13 -0.49 1.10
C PHE A 261 16.27 -1.57 0.03
N THR A 262 17.48 -1.77 -0.49
CA THR A 262 17.86 -3.02 -1.15
C THR A 262 18.44 -3.95 -0.09
N LYS A 263 18.07 -5.24 -0.13
CA LYS A 263 18.84 -6.28 0.56
C LYS A 263 20.23 -6.31 -0.09
N SER A 264 21.26 -5.78 0.58
CA SER A 264 22.63 -6.19 0.29
C SER A 264 23.00 -7.29 1.28
N SER A 265 23.22 -8.49 0.77
CA SER A 265 24.04 -9.49 1.44
C SER A 265 25.48 -8.96 1.48
N SER A 266 26.05 -8.91 2.69
CA SER A 266 27.47 -8.82 3.04
C SER A 266 28.52 -8.87 1.91
N ALA A 267 29.29 -7.79 1.77
CA ALA A 267 30.77 -7.75 1.79
C ALA A 267 31.26 -6.29 1.54
N PRO A 268 32.38 -5.85 2.13
CA PRO A 268 32.84 -4.45 2.06
C PRO A 268 33.62 -4.21 0.77
N VAL A 269 33.36 -3.09 0.10
CA VAL A 269 34.24 -2.61 -0.99
C VAL A 269 34.69 -1.20 -0.65
N SER A 270 35.96 -1.10 -0.26
CA SER A 270 36.75 0.12 -0.17
C SER A 270 37.14 0.60 -1.56
N TRP A 271 37.02 1.90 -1.84
CA TRP A 271 37.89 2.65 -2.76
C TRP A 271 37.89 4.11 -2.25
N ALA A 272 38.97 4.56 -1.60
CA ALA A 272 40.23 5.04 -2.17
C ALA A 272 40.09 6.43 -2.83
N SER A 273 40.79 7.38 -2.20
CA SER A 273 41.12 8.73 -2.62
C SER A 273 41.74 8.83 -4.02
N GLY A 274 41.56 9.95 -4.70
CA GLY A 274 42.49 10.35 -5.76
C GLY A 274 42.01 11.47 -6.68
N ARG A 275 42.40 12.70 -6.31
CA ARG A 275 42.52 13.94 -7.12
C ARG A 275 41.26 14.58 -7.70
#